data_AF-A0A9W9EFW5-F1
#
_entry.id   AF-A0A9W9EFW5-F1
#
_cell.length_a   1.000
_cell.length_b   1.000
_cell.length_c   1.000
_cell.angle_alpha   90.00
_cell.angle_beta   90.00
_cell.angle_gamma   90.00
#
_symmetry.space_group_name_H-M   'P 1'
#
loop_
_entity.id
_entity.type
_entity.pdbx_description
1 polymer ?
#
loop_
_entity_poly.entity_id
_entity_poly.type
_entity_poly.pdbx_seq_one_letter_code
_entity_poly.pdbx_strand_id
1 'polypeptide(L)'
;MSSNQQTEADVEKNIEIWKVKKLIKRLESARGNGTSMISLIIPPKDQISRAARMLAEEYGTASNIKSRVNRLSVLSAITSTQQRLKLYNKVPPNGLVVYCGEIITQEGKERKINIDFEPFKPINTSLYLCDNKFHTEALSELLESDQKFGFIIMDGNGALFGTLSGNTREILQRLSVDLPKKHGRGGQSALRFARLREEKRHNYVRKIAELAVQNYITNDKVNVAGLVLAGSADFKNDLNQSDLFDGRLQAKVIKVVDVSYGGENGFNQAIELAAETLSNVKFIQEKKLIGKYFEEISQDTGKVCYGVEDTLKAMELGAAETLIVYENLDVTRYQLKTSTGEEVIVNATKAQEVNNREMFVDKETGTEMEVIESTTFIEWLAESYKDFGATLEFVSDRSGEGNQFVKGFGGIGAILRYNVNFEQLADYSDDDEFYDESEDEWPEAPSVSVLTARPVDHESGSETGIQTSVKDIFDTPVPNFMKLLRGSSKLRNIHAEVTSVIEMNLSRKLQF
;
A
#
# COMPACT_ATOMS: atom_id res chain seq x y z
N MET A 1 -7.41 10.97 18.28
CA MET A 1 -6.16 11.71 18.01
C MET A 1 -5.00 10.72 17.81
N SER A 2 -4.39 10.14 18.85
CA SER A 2 -3.30 9.15 18.70
C SER A 2 -3.66 7.86 17.93
N SER A 3 -4.93 7.66 17.62
CA SER A 3 -5.43 6.62 16.71
C SER A 3 -4.91 6.80 15.27
N ASN A 4 -4.96 8.03 14.74
CA ASN A 4 -4.67 8.37 13.35
C ASN A 4 -3.15 8.36 13.07
N GLN A 5 -2.38 8.99 13.96
CA GLN A 5 -0.94 9.22 13.85
C GLN A 5 -0.06 7.98 13.62
N GLN A 6 -0.54 6.79 13.96
CA GLN A 6 0.19 5.53 13.66
C GLN A 6 -0.21 4.90 12.33
N THR A 7 -1.46 5.09 11.88
CA THR A 7 -1.87 4.70 10.53
C THR A 7 -1.21 5.63 9.51
N GLU A 8 -1.16 6.93 9.80
CA GLU A 8 -0.34 7.92 9.10
C GLU A 8 1.13 7.46 9.03
N ALA A 9 1.76 7.13 10.16
CA ALA A 9 3.15 6.68 10.19
C ALA A 9 3.42 5.34 9.50
N ASP A 10 2.42 4.47 9.29
CA ASP A 10 2.57 3.23 8.52
C ASP A 10 2.37 3.47 7.01
N VAL A 11 1.48 4.39 6.63
CA VAL A 11 1.34 4.90 5.25
C VAL A 11 2.60 5.67 4.81
N GLU A 12 3.18 6.50 5.70
CA GLU A 12 4.46 7.19 5.46
C GLU A 12 5.59 6.20 5.16
N LYS A 13 5.72 5.11 5.95
CA LYS A 13 6.70 4.04 5.67
C LYS A 13 6.44 3.37 4.33
N ASN A 14 5.18 3.09 3.97
CA ASN A 14 4.84 2.51 2.67
C ASN A 14 5.26 3.45 1.51
N ILE A 15 5.17 4.77 1.71
CA ILE A 15 5.61 5.78 0.74
C ILE A 15 7.16 5.90 0.69
N GLU A 16 7.86 5.86 1.83
CA GLU A 16 9.33 5.78 1.84
C GLU A 16 9.84 4.51 1.15
N ILE A 17 9.22 3.37 1.45
CA ILE A 17 9.43 2.08 0.76
C ILE A 17 9.19 2.24 -0.75
N TRP A 18 8.10 2.89 -1.17
CA TRP A 18 7.84 3.14 -2.60
C TRP A 18 8.89 4.07 -3.24
N LYS A 19 9.32 5.16 -2.58
CA LYS A 19 10.37 6.05 -3.10
C LYS A 19 11.70 5.31 -3.24
N VAL A 20 12.08 4.46 -2.29
CA VAL A 20 13.27 3.59 -2.40
C VAL A 20 13.09 2.48 -3.45
N LYS A 21 11.89 1.92 -3.62
CA LYS A 21 11.56 0.96 -4.69
C LYS A 21 11.73 1.58 -6.08
N LYS A 22 11.28 2.83 -6.26
CA LYS A 22 11.49 3.60 -7.48
C LYS A 22 12.96 3.97 -7.68
N LEU A 23 13.69 4.28 -6.60
CA LEU A 23 15.14 4.51 -6.64
C LEU A 23 15.90 3.26 -7.10
N ILE A 24 15.58 2.08 -6.58
CA ILE A 24 16.14 0.80 -7.07
C ILE A 24 15.81 0.58 -8.55
N LYS A 25 14.55 0.76 -8.96
CA LYS A 25 14.14 0.61 -10.38
C LYS A 25 14.92 1.56 -11.30
N ARG A 26 15.21 2.79 -10.84
CA ARG A 26 16.12 3.75 -11.51
C ARG A 26 17.56 3.23 -11.55
N LEU A 27 18.12 2.75 -10.43
CA LEU A 27 19.48 2.21 -10.31
C LEU A 27 19.74 0.93 -11.14
N GLU A 28 18.77 0.02 -11.21
CA GLU A 28 18.85 -1.23 -11.99
C GLU A 28 18.75 -0.99 -13.50
N SER A 29 18.00 0.04 -13.90
CA SER A 29 17.94 0.48 -15.31
C SER A 29 19.24 1.15 -15.78
N ALA A 30 20.04 1.67 -14.85
CA ALA A 30 21.26 2.41 -15.13
C ALA A 30 22.44 1.47 -15.43
N ARG A 31 23.12 1.69 -16.57
CA ARG A 31 24.31 0.93 -16.98
C ARG A 31 25.46 1.88 -17.32
N GLY A 32 26.66 1.49 -16.91
CA GLY A 32 27.92 2.20 -17.20
C GLY A 32 28.70 1.54 -18.34
N ASN A 33 29.46 2.34 -19.09
CA ASN A 33 30.35 1.86 -20.16
C ASN A 33 31.71 1.40 -19.59
N GLY A 34 31.69 0.30 -18.84
CA GLY A 34 32.88 -0.29 -18.20
C GLY A 34 32.63 -0.63 -16.74
N THR A 35 33.71 -0.93 -16.00
CA THR A 35 33.63 -1.28 -14.57
C THR A 35 33.73 -0.01 -13.72
N SER A 36 32.75 0.89 -13.81
CA SER A 36 32.76 2.20 -13.16
C SER A 36 31.64 2.42 -12.15
N MET A 37 30.80 1.41 -11.90
CA MET A 37 29.62 1.48 -11.04
C MET A 37 29.94 0.90 -9.67
N ILE A 38 30.21 1.76 -8.69
CA ILE A 38 30.51 1.38 -7.31
C ILE A 38 29.21 1.26 -6.51
N SER A 39 29.04 0.12 -5.87
CA SER A 39 28.00 -0.16 -4.91
C SER A 39 28.66 -0.41 -3.54
N LEU A 40 28.39 0.45 -2.56
CA LEU A 40 28.96 0.37 -1.21
C LEU A 40 27.86 0.37 -0.16
N ILE A 41 27.82 -0.68 0.67
CA ILE A 41 26.87 -0.86 1.77
C ILE A 41 27.66 -1.11 3.06
N ILE A 42 27.44 -0.24 4.04
CA ILE A 42 28.09 -0.27 5.36
C ILE A 42 27.03 -0.59 6.42
N PRO A 43 27.14 -1.72 7.14
CA PRO A 43 26.17 -2.11 8.16
C PRO A 43 26.29 -1.20 9.40
N PRO A 44 25.21 -1.02 10.18
CA PRO A 44 25.27 -0.21 11.38
C PRO A 44 26.21 -0.83 12.40
N LYS A 45 26.87 0.03 13.20
CA LYS A 45 27.93 -0.27 14.16
C LYS A 45 29.34 -0.50 13.57
N ASP A 46 29.52 -0.63 12.25
CA ASP A 46 30.87 -0.58 11.66
C ASP A 46 31.43 0.86 11.64
N GLN A 47 32.72 1.01 11.34
CA GLN A 47 33.42 2.30 11.35
C GLN A 47 33.69 2.83 9.94
N ILE A 48 33.36 4.11 9.70
CA ILE A 48 33.64 4.79 8.43
C ILE A 48 35.13 4.77 8.06
N SER A 49 36.02 4.82 9.06
CA SER A 49 37.47 4.68 8.90
C SER A 49 37.87 3.39 8.17
N ARG A 50 37.14 2.28 8.38
CA ARG A 50 37.40 0.98 7.74
C ARG A 50 37.07 1.04 6.24
N ALA A 51 35.90 1.55 5.90
CA ALA A 51 35.48 1.74 4.50
C ALA A 51 36.36 2.77 3.77
N ALA A 52 36.73 3.86 4.44
CA ALA A 52 37.63 4.87 3.88
C ALA A 52 39.03 4.29 3.59
N ARG A 53 39.54 3.39 4.44
CA ARG A 53 40.82 2.70 4.19
C ARG A 53 40.72 1.71 3.03
N MET A 54 39.65 0.92 2.96
CA MET A 54 39.36 0.03 1.82
C MET A 54 39.33 0.80 0.50
N LEU A 55 38.60 1.92 0.43
CA LEU A 55 38.54 2.77 -0.76
C LEU A 55 39.90 3.41 -1.13
N ALA A 56 40.83 3.55 -0.19
CA ALA A 56 42.19 4.05 -0.46
C ALA A 56 43.11 2.93 -0.97
N GLU A 57 43.00 1.72 -0.42
CA GLU A 57 43.66 0.50 -0.92
C GLU A 57 43.21 0.22 -2.37
N GLU A 58 41.91 0.32 -2.64
CA GLU A 58 41.29 0.14 -3.96
C GLU A 58 41.64 1.24 -4.99
N TYR A 59 41.78 2.49 -4.54
CA TYR A 59 42.33 3.55 -5.40
C TYR A 59 43.77 3.21 -5.85
N GLY A 60 44.56 2.62 -4.94
CA GLY A 60 45.90 2.12 -5.21
C GLY A 60 45.91 0.98 -6.24
N THR A 61 45.06 -0.04 -6.08
CA THR A 61 44.98 -1.16 -7.04
C THR A 61 44.52 -0.68 -8.42
N ALA A 62 43.47 0.15 -8.49
CA ALA A 62 42.91 0.72 -9.71
C ALA A 62 43.92 1.54 -10.55
N SER A 63 44.92 2.16 -9.92
CA SER A 63 45.98 2.90 -10.63
C SER A 63 46.77 2.04 -11.64
N ASN A 64 46.81 0.72 -11.43
CA ASN A 64 47.51 -0.26 -12.28
C ASN A 64 46.69 -0.72 -13.50
N ILE A 65 45.44 -0.27 -13.66
CA ILE A 65 44.60 -0.63 -14.81
C ILE A 65 45.24 -0.12 -16.11
N LYS A 66 45.49 -1.05 -17.05
CA LYS A 66 46.19 -0.77 -18.32
C LYS A 66 45.37 0.09 -19.29
N SER A 67 44.04 -0.05 -19.29
CA SER A 67 43.15 0.77 -20.14
C SER A 67 43.04 2.18 -19.58
N ARG A 68 43.53 3.18 -20.33
CA ARG A 68 43.52 4.60 -19.91
C ARG A 68 42.12 5.08 -19.54
N VAL A 69 41.11 4.71 -20.33
CA VAL A 69 39.71 5.17 -20.15
C VAL A 69 39.10 4.53 -18.90
N ASN A 70 39.09 3.19 -18.83
CA ASN A 70 38.52 2.47 -17.68
C ASN A 70 39.22 2.87 -16.36
N ARG A 71 40.55 3.09 -16.38
CA ARG A 71 41.29 3.58 -15.21
C ARG A 71 40.78 4.95 -14.75
N LEU A 72 40.58 5.89 -15.66
CA LEU A 72 40.10 7.24 -15.31
C LEU A 72 38.69 7.18 -14.72
N SER A 73 37.79 6.38 -15.31
CA SER A 73 36.42 6.19 -14.79
C SER A 73 36.40 5.53 -13.41
N VAL A 74 37.20 4.48 -13.18
CA VAL A 74 37.33 3.83 -11.86
C VAL A 74 37.87 4.82 -10.81
N LEU A 75 38.96 5.52 -11.10
CA LEU A 75 39.55 6.48 -10.16
C LEU A 75 38.59 7.65 -9.90
N SER A 76 37.81 8.08 -10.89
CA SER A 76 36.74 9.09 -10.77
C SER A 76 35.62 8.63 -9.84
N ALA A 77 35.13 7.40 -10.00
CA ALA A 77 34.10 6.80 -9.15
C ALA A 77 34.58 6.60 -7.71
N ILE A 78 35.77 6.03 -7.49
CA ILE A 78 36.34 5.85 -6.14
C ILE A 78 36.55 7.21 -5.47
N THR A 79 37.08 8.21 -6.19
CA THR A 79 37.23 9.58 -5.65
C THR A 79 35.89 10.17 -5.22
N SER A 80 34.84 9.98 -6.03
CA SER A 80 33.49 10.47 -5.72
C SER A 80 32.92 9.77 -4.48
N THR A 81 33.08 8.46 -4.37
CA THR A 81 32.68 7.66 -3.19
C THR A 81 33.41 8.12 -1.92
N GLN A 82 34.73 8.38 -2.00
CA GLN A 82 35.51 8.92 -0.89
C GLN A 82 35.08 10.34 -0.50
N GLN A 83 34.65 11.18 -1.45
CA GLN A 83 34.12 12.52 -1.16
C GLN A 83 32.75 12.46 -0.47
N ARG A 84 31.86 11.56 -0.90
CA ARG A 84 30.58 11.27 -0.23
C ARG A 84 30.80 10.78 1.20
N LEU A 85 31.65 9.78 1.38
CA LEU A 85 31.91 9.15 2.67
C LEU A 85 32.48 10.14 3.72
N LYS A 86 33.18 11.20 3.30
CA LYS A 86 33.68 12.28 4.18
C LYS A 86 32.60 13.20 4.76
N LEU A 87 31.37 13.18 4.24
CA LEU A 87 30.24 13.94 4.81
C LEU A 87 29.72 13.31 6.11
N TYR A 88 29.97 12.02 6.33
CA TYR A 88 29.47 11.26 7.47
C TYR A 88 30.58 11.09 8.51
N ASN A 89 30.38 11.62 9.71
CA ASN A 89 31.32 11.46 10.84
C ASN A 89 31.24 10.06 11.50
N LYS A 90 30.08 9.39 11.36
CA LYS A 90 29.79 8.06 11.90
C LYS A 90 28.75 7.38 11.01
N VAL A 91 28.76 6.05 10.92
CA VAL A 91 27.68 5.30 10.25
C VAL A 91 26.35 5.59 10.98
N PRO A 92 25.28 5.95 10.26
CA PRO A 92 23.94 6.14 10.81
C PRO A 92 23.36 4.86 11.49
N PRO A 93 22.33 4.96 12.35
CA PRO A 93 21.81 3.84 13.13
C PRO A 93 21.30 2.65 12.30
N ASN A 94 20.84 2.87 11.07
CA ASN A 94 20.41 1.79 10.16
C ASN A 94 21.51 1.33 9.17
N GLY A 95 22.65 2.02 9.12
CA GLY A 95 23.72 1.78 8.15
C GLY A 95 23.87 2.94 7.16
N LEU A 96 24.68 2.74 6.12
CA LEU A 96 24.86 3.71 5.04
C LEU A 96 24.95 2.99 3.70
N VAL A 97 24.23 3.50 2.69
CA VAL A 97 24.32 3.03 1.31
C VAL A 97 24.81 4.16 0.41
N VAL A 98 25.80 3.86 -0.43
CA VAL A 98 26.40 4.79 -1.39
C VAL A 98 26.51 4.12 -2.77
N TYR A 99 25.88 4.74 -3.76
CA TYR A 99 26.02 4.40 -5.18
C TYR A 99 26.72 5.54 -5.92
N CYS A 100 27.87 5.24 -6.52
CA CYS A 100 28.69 6.20 -7.25
C CYS A 100 29.09 5.61 -8.61
N GLY A 101 28.86 6.34 -9.71
CA GLY A 101 29.23 5.86 -11.04
C GLY A 101 28.98 6.86 -12.16
N GLU A 102 29.38 6.48 -13.37
CA GLU A 102 29.22 7.27 -14.60
C GLU A 102 28.32 6.51 -15.56
N ILE A 103 27.10 7.01 -15.75
CA ILE A 103 26.07 6.40 -16.60
C ILE A 103 25.90 7.16 -17.91
N ILE A 104 25.37 6.49 -18.92
CA ILE A 104 24.98 7.13 -20.18
C ILE A 104 23.48 7.39 -20.14
N THR A 105 23.11 8.65 -20.36
CA THR A 105 21.70 9.07 -20.53
C THR A 105 21.20 8.74 -21.93
N GLN A 106 19.87 8.76 -22.15
CA GLN A 106 19.28 8.48 -23.46
C GLN A 106 19.76 9.45 -24.56
N GLU A 107 20.19 10.66 -24.20
CA GLU A 107 20.83 11.64 -25.10
C GLU A 107 22.29 11.30 -25.47
N GLY A 108 22.84 10.17 -25.01
CA GLY A 108 24.23 9.80 -25.19
C GLY A 108 25.23 10.58 -24.31
N LYS A 109 24.76 11.51 -23.47
CA LYS A 109 25.60 12.30 -22.55
C LYS A 109 25.94 11.47 -21.31
N GLU A 110 27.22 11.49 -20.91
CA GLU A 110 27.69 10.90 -19.66
C GLU A 110 27.23 11.74 -18.46
N ARG A 111 26.56 11.10 -17.48
CA ARG A 111 26.12 11.74 -16.23
C ARG A 111 26.71 10.99 -15.04
N LYS A 112 27.44 11.72 -14.18
CA LYS A 112 27.87 11.22 -12.88
C LYS A 112 26.65 11.08 -11.97
N ILE A 113 26.42 9.87 -11.46
CA ILE A 113 25.47 9.60 -10.38
C ILE A 113 26.28 9.44 -9.08
N ASN A 114 25.90 10.21 -8.06
CA ASN A 114 26.32 10.05 -6.69
C ASN A 114 25.06 10.10 -5.83
N ILE A 115 24.69 8.98 -5.21
CA ILE A 115 23.52 8.83 -4.36
C ILE A 115 24.00 8.24 -3.03
N ASP A 116 23.81 8.97 -1.94
CA ASP A 116 24.15 8.56 -0.59
C ASP A 116 22.92 8.76 0.33
N PHE A 117 22.52 7.71 1.05
CA PHE A 117 21.35 7.75 1.94
C PHE A 117 21.41 6.74 3.10
N GLU A 118 20.70 7.06 4.19
CA GLU A 118 20.40 6.09 5.25
C GLU A 118 19.17 5.25 4.87
N PRO A 119 19.24 3.91 4.95
CA PRO A 119 18.09 3.03 4.72
C PRO A 119 17.08 3.08 5.88
N PHE A 120 15.80 2.89 5.59
CA PHE A 120 14.70 2.88 6.59
C PHE A 120 14.70 1.66 7.53
N LYS A 121 15.50 0.62 7.22
CA LYS A 121 15.71 -0.59 8.04
C LYS A 121 17.22 -0.83 8.26
N PRO A 122 17.65 -1.39 9.41
CA PRO A 122 19.04 -1.72 9.68
C PRO A 122 19.58 -2.86 8.81
N ILE A 123 20.65 -2.60 8.04
CA ILE A 123 21.23 -3.58 7.09
C ILE A 123 22.36 -4.39 7.73
N ASN A 124 22.23 -5.73 7.82
CA ASN A 124 23.31 -6.56 8.38
C ASN A 124 24.41 -6.95 7.37
N THR A 125 24.17 -6.81 6.06
CA THR A 125 25.16 -7.11 5.01
C THR A 125 26.14 -5.94 4.81
N SER A 126 27.43 -6.25 4.70
CA SER A 126 28.40 -5.32 4.10
C SER A 126 28.72 -5.76 2.68
N LEU A 127 28.72 -4.82 1.74
CA LEU A 127 28.98 -5.06 0.32
C LEU A 127 29.86 -3.93 -0.24
N TYR A 128 30.88 -4.30 -1.01
CA TYR A 128 31.62 -3.38 -1.87
C TYR A 128 31.87 -4.11 -3.20
N LEU A 129 31.33 -3.58 -4.29
CA LEU A 129 31.48 -4.11 -5.63
C LEU A 129 31.64 -2.96 -6.63
N CYS A 130 32.41 -3.22 -7.70
CA CYS A 130 32.64 -2.29 -8.81
C CYS A 130 32.43 -3.06 -10.13
N ASP A 131 31.32 -2.78 -10.83
CA ASP A 131 30.88 -3.49 -12.04
C ASP A 131 30.35 -2.49 -13.09
N ASN A 132 29.66 -2.97 -14.13
CA ASN A 132 28.95 -2.17 -15.15
C ASN A 132 27.50 -1.80 -14.78
N LYS A 133 27.01 -2.30 -13.65
CA LYS A 133 25.67 -2.08 -13.08
C LYS A 133 25.78 -1.76 -11.59
N PHE A 134 24.74 -1.18 -11.01
CA PHE A 134 24.60 -1.12 -9.55
C PHE A 134 24.10 -2.46 -8.98
N HIS A 135 24.56 -2.77 -7.78
CA HIS A 135 24.14 -3.94 -7.00
C HIS A 135 23.11 -3.52 -5.95
N THR A 136 21.86 -3.77 -6.26
CA THR A 136 20.66 -3.43 -5.48
C THR A 136 20.11 -4.61 -4.69
N GLU A 137 20.69 -5.80 -4.81
CA GLU A 137 20.13 -7.06 -4.30
C GLU A 137 19.86 -7.00 -2.78
N ALA A 138 20.78 -6.42 -2.00
CA ALA A 138 20.65 -6.25 -0.55
C ALA A 138 19.69 -5.11 -0.13
N LEU A 139 19.35 -4.17 -1.03
CA LEU A 139 18.27 -3.22 -0.78
C LEU A 139 16.90 -3.83 -1.11
N SER A 140 16.82 -4.66 -2.15
CA SER A 140 15.59 -5.34 -2.54
C SER A 140 15.09 -6.31 -1.47
N GLU A 141 15.99 -6.97 -0.71
CA GLU A 141 15.63 -7.76 0.49
C GLU A 141 14.95 -6.88 1.57
N LEU A 142 15.40 -5.64 1.76
CA LEU A 142 14.84 -4.74 2.79
C LEU A 142 13.50 -4.15 2.39
N LEU A 143 13.27 -3.95 1.08
CA LEU A 143 11.99 -3.52 0.51
C LEU A 143 10.89 -4.57 0.56
N GLU A 144 11.22 -5.83 0.84
CA GLU A 144 10.21 -6.78 1.28
C GLU A 144 9.61 -6.21 2.58
N SER A 145 8.39 -5.65 2.47
CA SER A 145 7.78 -4.80 3.50
C SER A 145 7.31 -5.61 4.73
N ASP A 146 8.27 -6.08 5.52
CA ASP A 146 8.06 -6.89 6.70
C ASP A 146 7.17 -6.20 7.74
N GLN A 147 5.94 -6.68 7.83
CA GLN A 147 5.09 -6.41 8.97
C GLN A 147 5.69 -7.11 10.20
N LYS A 148 5.79 -6.40 11.33
CA LYS A 148 6.30 -7.00 12.56
C LYS A 148 5.28 -8.01 13.09
N PHE A 149 5.65 -9.29 13.14
CA PHE A 149 4.80 -10.38 13.62
C PHE A 149 5.21 -10.84 15.01
N GLY A 150 4.24 -11.08 15.88
CA GLY A 150 4.48 -11.63 17.22
C GLY A 150 4.51 -13.16 17.19
N PHE A 151 5.36 -13.76 18.02
CA PHE A 151 5.44 -15.21 18.22
C PHE A 151 5.40 -15.55 19.71
N ILE A 152 4.34 -16.23 20.14
CA ILE A 152 4.25 -16.85 21.47
C ILE A 152 4.54 -18.34 21.28
N ILE A 153 5.65 -18.82 21.84
CA ILE A 153 5.97 -20.26 21.90
C ILE A 153 5.65 -20.74 23.31
N MET A 154 4.67 -21.65 23.44
CA MET A 154 4.29 -22.29 24.69
C MET A 154 4.84 -23.72 24.74
N ASP A 155 5.50 -24.09 25.85
CA ASP A 155 5.93 -25.45 26.13
C ASP A 155 5.66 -25.81 27.61
N GLY A 156 5.59 -27.09 27.93
CA GLY A 156 5.35 -27.56 29.31
C GLY A 156 6.42 -27.16 30.34
N ASN A 157 7.58 -26.67 29.89
CA ASN A 157 8.69 -26.23 30.74
C ASN A 157 8.87 -24.68 30.77
N GLY A 158 8.10 -23.92 29.98
CA GLY A 158 8.32 -22.48 29.82
C GLY A 158 7.78 -21.91 28.51
N ALA A 159 7.80 -20.58 28.40
CA ALA A 159 7.33 -19.87 27.21
C ALA A 159 8.35 -18.83 26.72
N LEU A 160 8.32 -18.52 25.42
CA LEU A 160 9.11 -17.48 24.80
C LEU A 160 8.21 -16.52 24.05
N PHE A 161 8.45 -15.22 24.27
CA PHE A 161 7.83 -14.12 23.54
C PHE A 161 8.87 -13.52 22.60
N GLY A 162 8.62 -13.61 21.30
CA GLY A 162 9.49 -13.09 20.26
C GLY A 162 8.73 -12.23 19.25
N THR A 163 9.49 -11.54 18.40
CA THR A 163 8.97 -10.86 17.21
C THR A 163 9.86 -11.14 16.01
N LEU A 164 9.21 -11.30 14.85
CA LEU A 164 9.87 -11.42 13.55
C LEU A 164 9.58 -10.15 12.75
N SER A 165 10.61 -9.56 12.15
CA SER A 165 10.51 -8.49 11.17
C SER A 165 11.40 -8.89 9.99
N GLY A 166 10.84 -9.71 9.11
CA GLY A 166 11.55 -10.33 7.99
C GLY A 166 12.65 -11.26 8.45
N ASN A 167 13.85 -11.05 7.92
CA ASN A 167 15.05 -11.79 8.31
C ASN A 167 15.54 -11.44 9.74
N THR A 168 15.01 -10.38 10.37
CA THR A 168 15.37 -10.02 11.75
C THR A 168 14.44 -10.66 12.78
N ARG A 169 15.00 -11.47 13.69
CA ARG A 169 14.30 -12.06 14.85
C ARG A 169 14.75 -11.39 16.14
N GLU A 170 13.80 -11.03 16.99
CA GLU A 170 14.02 -10.47 18.32
C GLU A 170 13.34 -11.36 19.37
N ILE A 171 13.98 -11.55 20.52
CA ILE A 171 13.41 -12.29 21.66
C ILE A 171 13.16 -11.27 22.76
N LEU A 172 11.88 -10.94 22.99
CA LEU A 172 11.45 -9.92 23.94
C LEU A 172 11.58 -10.44 25.39
N GLN A 173 11.03 -11.63 25.64
CA GLN A 173 10.97 -12.20 26.99
C GLN A 173 11.03 -13.73 26.97
N ARG A 174 11.61 -14.29 28.04
CA ARG A 174 11.70 -15.74 28.28
C ARG A 174 11.13 -16.03 29.67
N LEU A 175 10.31 -17.07 29.79
CA LEU A 175 9.69 -17.54 31.03
C LEU A 175 9.99 -19.03 31.21
N SER A 176 10.46 -19.44 32.38
CA SER A 176 10.62 -20.86 32.77
C SER A 176 9.59 -21.22 33.83
N VAL A 177 8.97 -22.40 33.73
CA VAL A 177 7.89 -22.87 34.62
C VAL A 177 7.96 -24.39 34.83
N ASP A 178 7.91 -24.83 36.08
CA ASP A 178 7.75 -26.25 36.43
C ASP A 178 6.27 -26.62 36.67
N LEU A 179 5.71 -27.39 35.74
CA LEU A 179 4.32 -27.88 35.78
C LEU A 179 4.25 -29.34 36.28
N PRO A 180 3.33 -29.68 37.20
CA PRO A 180 3.21 -31.04 37.74
C PRO A 180 2.91 -32.07 36.66
N LYS A 181 3.83 -33.01 36.43
CA LYS A 181 3.71 -34.01 35.37
C LYS A 181 2.50 -34.94 35.60
N LYS A 182 2.01 -35.58 34.53
CA LYS A 182 0.89 -36.55 34.62
C LYS A 182 1.38 -37.79 35.37
N HIS A 183 0.69 -38.16 36.46
CA HIS A 183 1.04 -39.30 37.30
C HIS A 183 -0.14 -40.25 37.44
N GLY A 184 0.05 -41.52 37.09
CA GLY A 184 -0.93 -42.59 37.29
C GLY A 184 -0.84 -43.29 38.65
N ARG A 185 0.10 -42.87 39.51
CA ARG A 185 0.28 -43.39 40.88
C ARG A 185 -0.25 -42.35 41.86
N GLY A 186 -1.12 -42.75 42.80
CA GLY A 186 -1.71 -41.83 43.79
C GLY A 186 -2.89 -42.36 44.60
N GLY A 187 -3.53 -43.47 44.19
CA GLY A 187 -4.68 -44.04 44.91
C GLY A 187 -5.81 -43.01 45.09
N GLN A 188 -6.39 -42.93 46.29
CA GLN A 188 -7.43 -41.95 46.63
C GLN A 188 -7.00 -40.49 46.37
N SER A 189 -5.71 -40.18 46.50
CA SER A 189 -5.18 -38.82 46.27
C SER A 189 -5.01 -38.46 44.78
N ALA A 190 -5.22 -39.40 43.85
CA ALA A 190 -5.02 -39.16 42.42
C ALA A 190 -5.87 -37.99 41.87
N LEU A 191 -7.13 -37.87 42.31
CA LEU A 191 -8.02 -36.77 41.89
C LEU A 191 -7.53 -35.40 42.40
N ARG A 192 -6.95 -35.34 43.61
CA ARG A 192 -6.33 -34.10 44.14
C ARG A 192 -5.12 -33.69 43.31
N PHE A 193 -4.28 -34.66 42.91
CA PHE A 193 -3.14 -34.41 42.02
C PHE A 193 -3.54 -34.13 40.56
N ALA A 194 -4.76 -34.45 40.14
CA ALA A 194 -5.33 -33.99 38.88
C ALA A 194 -5.71 -32.50 38.96
N ARG A 195 -6.56 -32.14 39.93
CA ARG A 195 -7.01 -30.75 40.14
C ARG A 195 -5.85 -29.77 40.32
N LEU A 196 -4.86 -30.09 41.17
CA LEU A 196 -3.68 -29.23 41.40
C LEU A 196 -2.81 -29.04 40.14
N ARG A 197 -2.85 -29.98 39.18
CA ARG A 197 -2.20 -29.84 37.87
C ARG A 197 -3.00 -28.94 36.94
N GLU A 198 -4.31 -29.11 36.88
CA GLU A 198 -5.20 -28.23 36.10
C GLU A 198 -5.16 -26.79 36.59
N GLU A 199 -5.20 -26.58 37.91
CA GLU A 199 -5.03 -25.29 38.56
C GLU A 199 -3.70 -24.62 38.19
N LYS A 200 -2.56 -25.34 38.28
CA LYS A 200 -1.26 -24.82 37.84
C LYS A 200 -1.19 -24.56 36.33
N ARG A 201 -1.84 -25.37 35.48
CA ARG A 201 -1.92 -25.14 34.03
C ARG A 201 -2.74 -23.88 33.71
N HIS A 202 -3.90 -23.70 34.35
CA HIS A 202 -4.73 -22.51 34.17
C HIS A 202 -4.01 -21.23 34.64
N ASN A 203 -3.34 -21.27 35.79
CA ASN A 203 -2.52 -20.14 36.26
C ASN A 203 -1.31 -19.85 35.34
N TYR A 204 -0.79 -20.85 34.63
CA TYR A 204 0.26 -20.69 33.62
C TYR A 204 -0.27 -20.02 32.34
N VAL A 205 -1.43 -20.46 31.82
CA VAL A 205 -2.12 -19.81 30.69
C VAL A 205 -2.45 -18.35 31.03
N ARG A 206 -2.98 -18.08 32.22
CA ARG A 206 -3.24 -16.70 32.69
C ARG A 206 -1.99 -15.83 32.66
N LYS A 207 -0.89 -16.31 33.24
CA LYS A 207 0.39 -15.56 33.25
C LYS A 207 0.92 -15.32 31.84
N ILE A 208 0.70 -16.24 30.89
CA ILE A 208 1.09 -16.04 29.49
C ILE A 208 0.21 -14.98 28.81
N ALA A 209 -1.10 -14.96 29.07
CA ALA A 209 -1.98 -13.92 28.55
C ALA A 209 -1.61 -12.52 29.10
N GLU A 210 -1.36 -12.41 30.40
CA GLU A 210 -0.89 -11.17 31.05
C GLU A 210 0.44 -10.67 30.44
N LEU A 211 1.41 -11.57 30.21
CA LEU A 211 2.68 -11.22 29.56
C LEU A 211 2.52 -10.94 28.07
N ALA A 212 1.58 -11.56 27.36
CA ALA A 212 1.29 -11.26 25.97
C ALA A 212 0.77 -9.81 25.82
N VAL A 213 -0.10 -9.36 26.73
CA VAL A 213 -0.54 -7.96 26.80
C VAL A 213 0.65 -7.03 27.05
N GLN A 214 1.51 -7.34 28.03
CA GLN A 214 2.68 -6.51 28.36
C GLN A 214 3.71 -6.38 27.22
N ASN A 215 3.87 -7.41 26.37
CA ASN A 215 4.84 -7.40 25.26
C ASN A 215 4.25 -6.91 23.94
N TYR A 216 2.98 -7.21 23.65
CA TYR A 216 2.36 -6.93 22.35
C TYR A 216 1.31 -5.82 22.33
N ILE A 217 0.88 -5.30 23.48
CA ILE A 217 0.03 -4.10 23.55
C ILE A 217 0.86 -2.93 24.04
N THR A 218 0.79 -1.80 23.33
CA THR A 218 1.47 -0.55 23.70
C THR A 218 0.55 0.60 23.37
N ASN A 219 0.25 1.47 24.34
CA ASN A 219 -0.73 2.55 24.23
C ASN A 219 -2.10 2.07 23.68
N ASP A 220 -2.68 1.06 24.34
CA ASP A 220 -3.94 0.38 23.97
C ASP A 220 -4.00 -0.32 22.59
N LYS A 221 -2.99 -0.18 21.73
CA LYS A 221 -2.92 -0.83 20.42
C LYS A 221 -1.97 -2.03 20.41
N VAL A 222 -2.27 -3.00 19.56
CA VAL A 222 -1.38 -4.13 19.29
C VAL A 222 -0.20 -3.64 18.43
N ASN A 223 1.03 -3.89 18.87
CA ASN A 223 2.28 -3.42 18.24
C ASN A 223 2.83 -4.36 17.14
N VAL A 224 2.13 -5.47 16.89
CA VAL A 224 2.40 -6.44 15.82
C VAL A 224 1.22 -6.50 14.85
N ALA A 225 1.49 -6.65 13.56
CA ALA A 225 0.44 -6.67 12.53
C ALA A 225 -0.44 -7.93 12.64
N GLY A 226 0.14 -9.01 13.16
CA GLY A 226 -0.54 -10.22 13.63
C GLY A 226 0.37 -11.12 14.47
N LEU A 227 -0.21 -12.20 14.99
CA LEU A 227 0.35 -13.05 16.04
C LEU A 227 0.33 -14.53 15.63
N VAL A 228 1.41 -15.26 15.92
CA VAL A 228 1.51 -16.71 15.74
C VAL A 228 1.57 -17.37 17.13
N LEU A 229 0.67 -18.31 17.37
CA LEU A 229 0.64 -19.11 18.60
C LEU A 229 1.25 -20.50 18.31
N ALA A 230 2.50 -20.70 18.69
CA ALA A 230 3.20 -21.96 18.54
C ALA A 230 3.27 -22.72 19.86
N GLY A 231 3.29 -24.04 19.82
CA GLY A 231 3.59 -24.81 21.02
C GLY A 231 3.45 -26.32 20.89
N SER A 232 3.95 -27.00 21.93
CA SER A 232 3.80 -28.44 22.12
C SER A 232 2.43 -28.76 22.75
N ALA A 233 1.68 -29.66 22.12
CA ALA A 233 0.32 -30.03 22.52
C ALA A 233 -0.66 -28.83 22.64
N ASP A 234 -1.77 -29.02 23.35
CA ASP A 234 -2.94 -28.14 23.32
C ASP A 234 -2.82 -26.82 24.10
N PHE A 235 -1.71 -26.52 24.77
CA PHE A 235 -1.57 -25.30 25.60
C PHE A 235 -1.86 -23.99 24.85
N LYS A 236 -1.53 -23.95 23.56
CA LYS A 236 -1.84 -22.85 22.62
C LYS A 236 -3.33 -22.78 22.23
N ASN A 237 -4.00 -23.93 22.18
CA ASN A 237 -5.45 -24.05 21.93
C ASN A 237 -6.19 -23.57 23.18
N ASP A 238 -5.77 -24.03 24.37
CA ASP A 238 -6.25 -23.57 25.67
C ASP A 238 -6.12 -22.03 25.78
N LEU A 239 -4.98 -21.45 25.40
CA LEU A 239 -4.79 -19.99 25.39
C LEU A 239 -5.75 -19.29 24.42
N ASN A 240 -5.79 -19.72 23.15
CA ASN A 240 -6.59 -19.08 22.10
C ASN A 240 -8.10 -19.18 22.33
N GLN A 241 -8.57 -20.19 23.08
CA GLN A 241 -9.97 -20.38 23.44
C GLN A 241 -10.33 -19.76 24.82
N SER A 242 -9.36 -19.26 25.59
CA SER A 242 -9.62 -18.74 26.93
C SER A 242 -10.04 -17.27 26.93
N ASP A 243 -11.08 -16.95 27.72
CA ASP A 243 -11.51 -15.56 28.02
C ASP A 243 -10.44 -14.74 28.79
N LEU A 244 -9.33 -15.39 29.19
CA LEU A 244 -8.17 -14.74 29.79
C LEU A 244 -7.28 -14.03 28.76
N PHE A 245 -7.38 -14.40 27.48
CA PHE A 245 -6.58 -13.82 26.42
C PHE A 245 -7.26 -12.57 25.86
N ASP A 246 -6.50 -11.47 25.71
CA ASP A 246 -7.06 -10.20 25.29
C ASP A 246 -7.64 -10.27 23.87
N GLY A 247 -8.92 -9.89 23.71
CA GLY A 247 -9.64 -9.99 22.45
C GLY A 247 -9.00 -9.22 21.29
N ARG A 248 -8.23 -8.15 21.56
CA ARG A 248 -7.46 -7.40 20.55
C ARG A 248 -6.29 -8.23 20.02
N LEU A 249 -5.67 -9.06 20.87
CA LEU A 249 -4.64 -10.03 20.46
C LEU A 249 -5.26 -11.27 19.81
N GLN A 250 -6.39 -11.76 20.32
CA GLN A 250 -7.13 -12.90 19.77
C GLN A 250 -7.58 -12.63 18.32
N ALA A 251 -8.15 -11.45 18.05
CA ALA A 251 -8.50 -10.98 16.71
C ALA A 251 -7.29 -10.73 15.78
N LYS A 252 -6.07 -10.87 16.29
CA LYS A 252 -4.80 -10.74 15.56
C LYS A 252 -4.05 -12.08 15.40
N VAL A 253 -4.58 -13.20 15.91
CA VAL A 253 -3.98 -14.53 15.68
C VAL A 253 -4.14 -14.93 14.21
N ILE A 254 -3.02 -15.09 13.51
CA ILE A 254 -2.98 -15.51 12.10
C ILE A 254 -3.01 -17.04 12.00
N LYS A 255 -2.20 -17.71 12.81
CA LYS A 255 -1.97 -19.15 12.72
C LYS A 255 -1.64 -19.73 14.10
N VAL A 256 -2.16 -20.93 14.36
CA VAL A 256 -1.74 -21.80 15.46
C VAL A 256 -0.83 -22.88 14.88
N VAL A 257 0.33 -23.13 15.50
CA VAL A 257 1.40 -23.97 14.94
C VAL A 257 1.83 -25.07 15.92
N ASP A 258 2.00 -26.29 15.41
CA ASP A 258 2.63 -27.41 16.12
C ASP A 258 4.15 -27.37 15.94
N VAL A 259 4.85 -27.31 17.07
CA VAL A 259 6.32 -27.39 17.12
C VAL A 259 6.77 -28.52 18.03
N SER A 260 7.84 -29.20 17.63
CA SER A 260 8.37 -30.38 18.31
C SER A 260 9.20 -30.04 19.55
N TYR A 261 9.64 -28.77 19.65
CA TYR A 261 10.53 -28.27 20.68
C TYR A 261 10.02 -26.95 21.25
N GLY A 262 10.31 -26.68 22.53
CA GLY A 262 10.07 -25.38 23.16
C GLY A 262 11.21 -24.37 22.94
N GLY A 263 11.02 -23.15 23.46
CA GLY A 263 12.06 -22.12 23.52
C GLY A 263 12.57 -21.66 22.15
N GLU A 264 13.86 -21.35 22.05
CA GLU A 264 14.49 -20.78 20.83
C GLU A 264 14.46 -21.73 19.63
N ASN A 265 14.58 -23.05 19.87
CA ASN A 265 14.50 -24.04 18.79
C ASN A 265 13.06 -24.14 18.27
N GLY A 266 12.08 -24.08 19.17
CA GLY A 266 10.65 -23.96 18.82
C GLY A 266 10.34 -22.67 18.06
N PHE A 267 10.98 -21.54 18.41
CA PHE A 267 10.80 -20.27 17.69
C PHE A 267 11.24 -20.39 16.23
N ASN A 268 12.41 -20.98 15.98
CA ASN A 268 12.91 -21.17 14.61
C ASN A 268 11.99 -22.09 13.78
N GLN A 269 11.55 -23.22 14.38
CA GLN A 269 10.59 -24.14 13.74
C GLN A 269 9.23 -23.46 13.48
N ALA A 270 8.78 -22.59 14.39
CA ALA A 270 7.55 -21.83 14.22
C ALA A 270 7.64 -20.79 13.08
N ILE A 271 8.78 -20.13 12.91
CA ILE A 271 9.02 -19.18 11.81
C ILE A 271 8.93 -19.92 10.47
N GLU A 272 9.62 -21.05 10.32
CA GLU A 272 9.63 -21.87 9.10
C GLU A 272 8.21 -22.35 8.73
N LEU A 273 7.47 -22.89 9.70
CA LEU A 273 6.09 -23.36 9.51
C LEU A 273 5.05 -22.23 9.35
N ALA A 274 5.40 -20.99 9.67
CA ALA A 274 4.53 -19.81 9.49
C ALA A 274 4.81 -19.04 8.19
N ALA A 275 6.00 -19.17 7.59
CA ALA A 275 6.49 -18.32 6.50
C ALA A 275 5.49 -18.12 5.35
N GLU A 276 4.93 -19.21 4.80
CA GLU A 276 3.91 -19.19 3.75
C GLU A 276 2.64 -18.41 4.15
N THR A 277 2.24 -18.49 5.42
CA THR A 277 1.03 -17.82 5.91
C THR A 277 1.31 -16.35 6.22
N LEU A 278 2.55 -15.99 6.58
CA LEU A 278 2.97 -14.61 6.85
C LEU A 278 3.19 -13.81 5.56
N SER A 279 3.76 -14.40 4.51
CA SER A 279 3.93 -13.72 3.20
C SER A 279 2.57 -13.35 2.58
N ASN A 280 1.57 -14.21 2.75
CA ASN A 280 0.21 -13.99 2.23
C ASN A 280 -0.59 -12.89 2.95
N VAL A 281 -0.14 -12.38 4.10
CA VAL A 281 -0.88 -11.37 4.90
C VAL A 281 -1.15 -10.08 4.11
N LYS A 282 -0.20 -9.64 3.28
CA LYS A 282 -0.32 -8.43 2.45
C LYS A 282 -1.45 -8.58 1.43
N PHE A 283 -1.45 -9.69 0.68
CA PHE A 283 -2.47 -9.99 -0.32
C PHE A 283 -3.88 -10.13 0.30
N ILE A 284 -3.98 -10.59 1.55
CA ILE A 284 -5.24 -10.63 2.30
C ILE A 284 -5.73 -9.23 2.69
N GLN A 285 -4.83 -8.32 3.09
CA GLN A 285 -5.16 -6.92 3.41
C GLN A 285 -5.56 -6.14 2.14
N GLU A 286 -4.76 -6.27 1.08
CA GLU A 286 -5.01 -5.70 -0.26
C GLU A 286 -6.37 -6.16 -0.83
N LYS A 287 -6.63 -7.48 -0.84
CA LYS A 287 -7.92 -8.05 -1.26
C LYS A 287 -9.09 -7.56 -0.40
N LYS A 288 -8.87 -7.30 0.89
CA LYS A 288 -9.91 -6.73 1.77
C LYS A 288 -10.17 -5.25 1.51
N LEU A 289 -9.15 -4.46 1.14
CA LEU A 289 -9.29 -3.07 0.74
C LEU A 289 -10.07 -2.96 -0.57
N ILE A 290 -9.67 -3.70 -1.59
CA ILE A 290 -10.36 -3.73 -2.91
C ILE A 290 -11.75 -4.36 -2.76
N GLY A 291 -11.92 -5.34 -1.87
CA GLY A 291 -13.22 -5.90 -1.51
C GLY A 291 -14.22 -4.86 -0.98
N LYS A 292 -13.78 -3.94 -0.09
CA LYS A 292 -14.61 -2.80 0.34
C LYS A 292 -14.95 -1.85 -0.80
N TYR A 293 -13.98 -1.56 -1.67
CA TYR A 293 -14.17 -0.67 -2.82
C TYR A 293 -15.26 -1.23 -3.76
N PHE A 294 -15.21 -2.52 -4.08
CA PHE A 294 -16.28 -3.19 -4.84
C PHE A 294 -17.59 -3.34 -4.05
N GLU A 295 -17.54 -3.42 -2.71
CA GLU A 295 -18.74 -3.47 -1.86
C GLU A 295 -19.53 -2.16 -1.94
N GLU A 296 -18.90 -0.99 -1.81
CA GLU A 296 -19.56 0.33 -1.96
C GLU A 296 -20.11 0.54 -3.39
N ILE A 297 -19.40 0.08 -4.45
CA ILE A 297 -19.94 0.05 -5.83
C ILE A 297 -21.19 -0.86 -5.89
N SER A 298 -21.14 -2.06 -5.31
CA SER A 298 -22.26 -3.03 -5.36
C SER A 298 -23.50 -2.63 -4.54
N GLN A 299 -23.38 -1.58 -3.73
CA GLN A 299 -24.45 -1.01 -2.91
C GLN A 299 -24.96 0.34 -3.46
N ASP A 300 -24.48 0.78 -4.63
CA ASP A 300 -24.85 2.04 -5.30
C ASP A 300 -24.80 3.28 -4.37
N THR A 301 -23.82 3.34 -3.45
CA THR A 301 -23.77 4.37 -2.40
C THR A 301 -23.31 5.75 -2.88
N GLY A 302 -22.77 5.84 -4.10
CA GLY A 302 -22.13 7.03 -4.65
C GLY A 302 -20.81 7.44 -3.98
N LYS A 303 -20.29 6.64 -3.03
CA LYS A 303 -19.05 6.96 -2.29
C LYS A 303 -17.77 6.48 -2.98
N VAL A 304 -17.75 6.42 -4.30
CA VAL A 304 -16.63 5.87 -5.06
C VAL A 304 -16.35 6.71 -6.28
N CYS A 305 -15.08 7.01 -6.53
CA CYS A 305 -14.61 7.51 -7.82
C CYS A 305 -13.61 6.54 -8.47
N TYR A 306 -13.44 6.67 -9.78
CA TYR A 306 -12.52 5.90 -10.61
C TYR A 306 -11.95 6.78 -11.72
N GLY A 307 -10.79 6.41 -12.27
CA GLY A 307 -10.13 7.24 -13.29
C GLY A 307 -9.44 8.47 -12.72
N VAL A 308 -8.59 9.11 -13.53
CA VAL A 308 -7.66 10.15 -13.06
C VAL A 308 -8.39 11.47 -12.75
N GLU A 309 -9.32 11.88 -13.62
CA GLU A 309 -10.01 13.17 -13.55
C GLU A 309 -10.97 13.25 -12.35
N ASP A 310 -11.90 12.30 -12.20
CA ASP A 310 -12.81 12.24 -11.05
C ASP A 310 -12.06 12.07 -9.73
N THR A 311 -10.97 11.29 -9.71
CA THR A 311 -10.14 11.14 -8.49
C THR A 311 -9.39 12.44 -8.16
N LEU A 312 -8.99 13.25 -9.15
CA LEU A 312 -8.41 14.57 -8.93
C LEU A 312 -9.48 15.53 -8.36
N LYS A 313 -10.63 15.66 -9.03
CA LYS A 313 -11.76 16.50 -8.58
C LYS A 313 -12.22 16.12 -7.16
N ALA A 314 -12.36 14.82 -6.87
CA ALA A 314 -12.72 14.32 -5.53
C ALA A 314 -11.68 14.64 -4.44
N MET A 315 -10.40 14.72 -4.82
CA MET A 315 -9.30 15.03 -3.91
C MET A 315 -9.21 16.54 -3.66
N GLU A 316 -9.37 17.37 -4.69
CA GLU A 316 -9.44 18.84 -4.60
C GLU A 316 -10.64 19.31 -3.75
N LEU A 317 -11.77 18.62 -3.83
CA LEU A 317 -12.94 18.82 -2.95
C LEU A 317 -12.76 18.27 -1.51
N GLY A 318 -11.64 17.62 -1.20
CA GLY A 318 -11.39 16.99 0.11
C GLY A 318 -12.35 15.83 0.45
N ALA A 319 -13.04 15.29 -0.57
CA ALA A 319 -14.06 14.25 -0.43
C ALA A 319 -13.46 12.85 -0.24
N ALA A 320 -12.27 12.61 -0.79
CA ALA A 320 -11.57 11.33 -0.69
C ALA A 320 -11.21 10.97 0.77
N GLU A 321 -11.61 9.76 1.21
CA GLU A 321 -11.13 9.16 2.47
C GLU A 321 -9.87 8.34 2.21
N THR A 322 -9.93 7.39 1.27
CA THR A 322 -8.83 6.47 0.95
C THR A 322 -8.66 6.38 -0.56
N LEU A 323 -7.50 6.82 -1.04
CA LEU A 323 -7.13 6.88 -2.45
C LEU A 323 -6.27 5.65 -2.78
N ILE A 324 -6.74 4.84 -3.75
CA ILE A 324 -6.23 3.52 -4.08
C ILE A 324 -5.51 3.60 -5.43
N VAL A 325 -4.21 3.33 -5.46
CA VAL A 325 -3.36 3.48 -6.66
C VAL A 325 -2.58 2.21 -6.96
N TYR A 326 -2.60 1.80 -8.23
CA TYR A 326 -1.76 0.71 -8.71
C TYR A 326 -0.27 1.09 -8.76
N GLU A 327 0.60 0.24 -8.21
CA GLU A 327 2.05 0.51 -8.11
C GLU A 327 2.75 0.87 -9.43
N ASN A 328 2.24 0.39 -10.57
CA ASN A 328 2.79 0.66 -11.91
C ASN A 328 1.80 1.43 -12.80
N LEU A 329 0.99 2.32 -12.24
CA LEU A 329 0.17 3.27 -13.00
C LEU A 329 1.06 4.15 -13.91
N ASP A 330 0.85 4.09 -15.23
CA ASP A 330 1.74 4.72 -16.22
C ASP A 330 1.24 6.09 -16.72
N VAL A 331 0.88 6.95 -15.76
CA VAL A 331 0.40 8.32 -15.97
C VAL A 331 1.47 9.33 -15.55
N THR A 332 1.74 10.30 -16.41
CA THR A 332 2.64 11.44 -16.19
C THR A 332 1.84 12.73 -16.05
N ARG A 333 2.23 13.58 -15.09
CA ARG A 333 1.71 14.93 -14.89
C ARG A 333 2.69 15.90 -15.51
N TYR A 334 2.24 16.62 -16.53
CA TYR A 334 2.99 17.66 -17.21
C TYR A 334 2.49 19.02 -16.72
N GLN A 335 3.40 19.88 -16.30
CA GLN A 335 3.15 21.31 -16.15
C GLN A 335 3.55 21.96 -17.47
N LEU A 336 2.56 22.45 -18.22
CA LEU A 336 2.74 23.12 -19.50
C LEU A 336 2.61 24.63 -19.31
N LYS A 337 3.40 25.42 -20.03
CA LYS A 337 3.26 26.87 -20.08
C LYS A 337 2.71 27.32 -21.43
N THR A 338 1.58 28.03 -21.39
CA THR A 338 1.03 28.73 -22.54
C THR A 338 1.89 29.96 -22.86
N SER A 339 1.91 30.40 -24.12
CA SER A 339 2.66 31.60 -24.53
C SER A 339 2.19 32.91 -23.85
N THR A 340 0.96 32.92 -23.33
CA THR A 340 0.37 33.96 -22.47
C THR A 340 0.97 34.02 -21.07
N GLY A 341 1.61 32.94 -20.62
CA GLY A 341 2.25 32.81 -19.30
C GLY A 341 1.49 31.91 -18.30
N GLU A 342 0.30 31.44 -18.66
CA GLU A 342 -0.54 30.57 -17.85
C GLU A 342 0.02 29.14 -17.72
N GLU A 343 -0.38 28.43 -16.66
CA GLU A 343 0.16 27.12 -16.28
C GLU A 343 -0.94 26.05 -16.38
N VAL A 344 -0.92 25.28 -17.46
CA VAL A 344 -1.90 24.23 -17.76
C VAL A 344 -1.35 22.89 -17.28
N ILE A 345 -2.14 22.16 -16.48
CA ILE A 345 -1.73 20.88 -15.90
C ILE A 345 -2.40 19.73 -16.65
N VAL A 346 -1.62 18.97 -17.41
CA VAL A 346 -2.11 17.82 -18.18
C VAL A 346 -1.66 16.51 -17.53
N ASN A 347 -2.62 15.66 -17.15
CA ASN A 347 -2.35 14.29 -16.70
C ASN A 347 -2.57 13.34 -17.88
N ALA A 348 -1.50 12.77 -18.45
CA ALA A 348 -1.59 11.93 -19.64
C ALA A 348 -0.94 10.54 -19.43
N THR A 349 -1.54 9.52 -20.02
CA THR A 349 -0.93 8.20 -20.20
C THR A 349 0.01 8.25 -21.41
N LYS A 350 1.08 7.46 -21.47
CA LYS A 350 1.94 7.36 -22.69
C LYS A 350 1.19 7.03 -23.99
N ALA A 351 0.04 6.35 -23.90
CA ALA A 351 -0.82 6.08 -25.05
C ALA A 351 -1.59 7.34 -25.54
N GLN A 352 -1.86 8.29 -24.64
CA GLN A 352 -2.44 9.61 -24.99
C GLN A 352 -1.35 10.57 -25.46
N GLU A 353 -0.13 10.53 -24.88
CA GLU A 353 1.04 11.30 -25.33
C GLU A 353 1.35 11.10 -26.83
N VAL A 354 1.16 9.87 -27.35
CA VAL A 354 1.41 9.54 -28.77
C VAL A 354 0.21 9.88 -29.69
N ASN A 355 -1.02 9.80 -29.19
CA ASN A 355 -2.23 9.96 -30.01
C ASN A 355 -2.80 11.39 -29.97
N ASN A 356 -2.82 12.03 -28.80
CA ASN A 356 -3.39 13.36 -28.56
C ASN A 356 -2.28 14.42 -28.50
N ARG A 357 -1.51 14.58 -29.58
CA ARG A 357 -0.54 15.69 -29.69
C ARG A 357 -1.21 17.07 -29.54
N GLU A 358 -2.51 17.14 -29.88
CA GLU A 358 -3.39 18.29 -29.68
C GLU A 358 -3.52 18.72 -28.21
N MET A 359 -3.29 17.85 -27.21
CA MET A 359 -3.27 18.24 -25.78
C MET A 359 -2.01 19.03 -25.37
N PHE A 360 -1.00 19.08 -26.24
CA PHE A 360 0.23 19.86 -26.04
C PHE A 360 0.28 21.11 -26.93
N VAL A 361 -0.78 21.36 -27.70
CA VAL A 361 -0.96 22.56 -28.51
C VAL A 361 -2.05 23.41 -27.85
N ASP A 362 -1.75 24.69 -27.62
CA ASP A 362 -2.76 25.62 -27.13
C ASP A 362 -3.88 25.81 -28.18
N LYS A 363 -5.14 25.65 -27.76
CA LYS A 363 -6.33 25.77 -28.61
C LYS A 363 -6.48 27.17 -29.23
N GLU A 364 -6.04 28.22 -28.53
CA GLU A 364 -6.21 29.60 -28.99
C GLU A 364 -5.09 30.05 -29.93
N THR A 365 -3.82 29.85 -29.53
CA THR A 365 -2.66 30.33 -30.32
C THR A 365 -2.14 29.33 -31.35
N GLY A 366 -2.50 28.04 -31.25
CA GLY A 366 -1.98 26.98 -32.11
C GLY A 366 -0.48 26.70 -31.93
N THR A 367 0.11 27.10 -30.79
CA THR A 367 1.54 26.88 -30.49
C THR A 367 1.74 25.67 -29.58
N GLU A 368 2.85 24.92 -29.76
CA GLU A 368 3.24 23.85 -28.83
C GLU A 368 3.65 24.49 -27.48
N MET A 369 2.97 24.10 -26.39
CA MET A 369 3.21 24.62 -25.04
C MET A 369 4.55 24.11 -24.47
N GLU A 370 5.27 24.94 -23.72
CA GLU A 370 6.57 24.55 -23.16
C GLU A 370 6.38 23.68 -21.90
N VAL A 371 6.98 22.48 -21.89
CA VAL A 371 6.96 21.57 -20.72
C VAL A 371 7.93 22.10 -19.66
N ILE A 372 7.39 22.74 -18.60
CA ILE A 372 8.18 23.22 -17.46
C ILE A 372 8.73 22.02 -16.67
N GLU A 373 7.83 21.11 -16.29
CA GLU A 373 8.16 19.94 -15.49
C GLU A 373 7.31 18.73 -15.91
N SER A 374 7.94 17.55 -15.90
CA SER A 374 7.27 16.26 -16.11
C SER A 374 7.53 15.34 -14.91
N THR A 375 6.50 15.14 -14.09
CA THR A 375 6.54 14.25 -12.92
C THR A 375 5.70 13.00 -13.18
N THR A 376 6.02 11.87 -12.53
CA THR A 376 5.09 10.73 -12.57
C THR A 376 3.92 11.04 -11.64
N PHE A 377 2.69 10.78 -12.05
CA PHE A 377 1.49 11.11 -11.26
C PHE A 377 1.54 10.49 -9.84
N ILE A 378 2.07 9.26 -9.72
CA ILE A 378 2.29 8.60 -8.42
C ILE A 378 3.30 9.36 -7.53
N GLU A 379 4.33 9.96 -8.12
CA GLU A 379 5.39 10.68 -7.39
C GLU A 379 4.83 11.99 -6.82
N TRP A 380 3.96 12.68 -7.57
CA TRP A 380 3.17 13.83 -7.10
C TRP A 380 2.14 13.45 -6.02
N LEU A 381 1.34 12.40 -6.25
CA LEU A 381 0.37 11.91 -5.26
C LEU A 381 1.05 11.55 -3.93
N ALA A 382 2.22 10.91 -3.98
CA ALA A 382 3.00 10.53 -2.78
C ALA A 382 3.57 11.74 -2.00
N GLU A 383 3.39 12.96 -2.49
CA GLU A 383 3.81 14.20 -1.83
C GLU A 383 2.59 15.05 -1.43
N SER A 384 1.64 15.29 -2.34
CA SER A 384 0.48 16.17 -2.08
C SER A 384 -0.73 15.53 -1.39
N TYR A 385 -0.83 14.19 -1.26
CA TYR A 385 -2.01 13.54 -0.65
C TYR A 385 -2.36 14.04 0.76
N LYS A 386 -1.37 14.54 1.51
CA LYS A 386 -1.54 15.08 2.87
C LYS A 386 -2.30 16.40 2.88
N ASP A 387 -2.09 17.24 1.87
CA ASP A 387 -2.67 18.59 1.81
C ASP A 387 -4.19 18.50 1.61
N PHE A 388 -4.64 17.47 0.89
CA PHE A 388 -6.05 17.11 0.69
C PHE A 388 -6.63 16.22 1.82
N GLY A 389 -5.78 15.78 2.76
CA GLY A 389 -6.18 14.99 3.93
C GLY A 389 -6.70 13.58 3.65
N ALA A 390 -6.36 12.98 2.50
CA ALA A 390 -6.72 11.60 2.16
C ALA A 390 -5.68 10.58 2.69
N THR A 391 -6.00 9.29 2.71
CA THR A 391 -5.01 8.21 2.94
C THR A 391 -4.64 7.53 1.63
N LEU A 392 -3.34 7.52 1.29
CA LEU A 392 -2.84 6.87 0.07
C LEU A 392 -2.49 5.39 0.33
N GLU A 393 -3.09 4.48 -0.42
CA GLU A 393 -2.81 3.04 -0.35
C GLU A 393 -2.40 2.48 -1.73
N PHE A 394 -1.35 1.65 -1.73
CA PHE A 394 -0.79 1.05 -2.94
C PHE A 394 -1.24 -0.40 -3.14
N VAL A 395 -1.74 -0.71 -4.34
CA VAL A 395 -2.25 -2.05 -4.71
C VAL A 395 -1.52 -2.66 -5.91
N SER A 396 -1.64 -3.98 -6.08
CA SER A 396 -0.98 -4.76 -7.13
C SER A 396 -1.99 -5.49 -8.03
N ASP A 397 -1.53 -5.98 -9.17
CA ASP A 397 -2.29 -6.79 -10.13
C ASP A 397 -2.21 -8.30 -9.83
N ARG A 398 -1.59 -8.71 -8.71
CA ARG A 398 -1.39 -10.12 -8.35
C ARG A 398 -2.64 -10.82 -7.83
N SER A 399 -3.58 -10.07 -7.26
CA SER A 399 -4.88 -10.58 -6.83
C SER A 399 -5.88 -10.59 -8.00
N GLY A 400 -6.89 -11.47 -7.95
CA GLY A 400 -7.95 -11.48 -8.96
C GLY A 400 -8.74 -10.17 -8.97
N GLU A 401 -8.96 -9.63 -7.76
CA GLU A 401 -9.60 -8.36 -7.50
C GLU A 401 -8.75 -7.16 -7.98
N GLY A 402 -7.44 -7.17 -7.74
CA GLY A 402 -6.52 -6.13 -8.23
C GLY A 402 -6.37 -6.11 -9.75
N ASN A 403 -6.34 -7.29 -10.39
CA ASN A 403 -6.38 -7.42 -11.85
C ASN A 403 -7.70 -6.87 -12.44
N GLN A 404 -8.82 -6.99 -11.72
CA GLN A 404 -10.09 -6.32 -12.08
C GLN A 404 -10.03 -4.81 -11.86
N PHE A 405 -9.48 -4.33 -10.74
CA PHE A 405 -9.30 -2.90 -10.46
C PHE A 405 -8.45 -2.20 -11.54
N VAL A 406 -7.30 -2.77 -11.90
CA VAL A 406 -6.40 -2.21 -12.92
C VAL A 406 -7.03 -2.19 -14.32
N LYS A 407 -7.78 -3.23 -14.71
CA LYS A 407 -8.34 -3.34 -16.08
C LYS A 407 -9.73 -2.74 -16.25
N GLY A 408 -10.53 -2.67 -15.19
CA GLY A 408 -11.88 -2.12 -15.21
C GLY A 408 -11.92 -0.62 -14.89
N PHE A 409 -11.09 -0.16 -13.95
CA PHE A 409 -11.14 1.18 -13.36
C PHE A 409 -9.84 1.98 -13.59
N GLY A 410 -9.02 1.57 -14.56
CA GLY A 410 -7.78 2.27 -14.93
C GLY A 410 -6.63 2.20 -13.91
N GLY A 411 -6.79 1.45 -12.82
CA GLY A 411 -5.78 1.33 -11.77
C GLY A 411 -5.69 2.53 -10.81
N ILE A 412 -6.70 3.40 -10.81
CA ILE A 412 -6.86 4.49 -9.84
C ILE A 412 -8.33 4.70 -9.48
N GLY A 413 -8.58 4.97 -8.20
CA GLY A 413 -9.87 5.41 -7.68
C GLY A 413 -9.76 5.79 -6.22
N ALA A 414 -10.84 6.26 -5.61
CA ALA A 414 -10.90 6.49 -4.17
C ALA A 414 -12.24 6.07 -3.56
N ILE A 415 -12.20 5.73 -2.29
CA ILE A 415 -13.38 5.65 -1.41
C ILE A 415 -13.61 7.05 -0.84
N LEU A 416 -14.82 7.58 -0.98
CA LEU A 416 -15.21 8.93 -0.58
C LEU A 416 -15.90 8.92 0.79
N ARG A 417 -15.72 10.01 1.54
CA ARG A 417 -16.38 10.26 2.84
C ARG A 417 -17.89 10.46 2.70
N TYR A 418 -18.30 11.03 1.57
CA TYR A 418 -19.67 11.39 1.22
C TYR A 418 -19.88 11.20 -0.29
N ASN A 419 -21.14 11.10 -0.72
CA ASN A 419 -21.49 10.98 -2.14
C ASN A 419 -21.19 12.30 -2.89
N VAL A 420 -20.59 12.21 -4.08
CA VAL A 420 -20.27 13.34 -4.96
C VAL A 420 -20.80 13.02 -6.37
N ASN A 421 -21.62 13.91 -6.93
CA ASN A 421 -22.13 13.78 -8.29
C ASN A 421 -21.08 14.28 -9.30
N PHE A 422 -20.28 13.38 -9.87
CA PHE A 422 -19.23 13.76 -10.84
C PHE A 422 -19.80 14.31 -12.16
N GLU A 423 -20.97 13.86 -12.60
CA GLU A 423 -21.66 14.35 -13.81
C GLU A 423 -21.86 15.87 -13.76
N GLN A 424 -22.40 16.39 -12.64
CA GLN A 424 -22.63 17.82 -12.44
C GLN A 424 -21.32 18.63 -12.40
N LEU A 425 -20.20 17.99 -12.07
CA LEU A 425 -18.86 18.61 -12.07
C LEU A 425 -18.15 18.49 -13.43
N ALA A 426 -18.74 17.82 -14.43
CA ALA A 426 -18.30 17.86 -15.81
C ALA A 426 -18.94 19.04 -16.55
N ASP A 427 -20.26 19.19 -16.42
CA ASP A 427 -21.04 20.27 -17.07
C ASP A 427 -20.49 21.66 -16.75
N TYR A 428 -20.21 21.96 -15.47
CA TYR A 428 -19.60 23.23 -15.03
C TYR A 428 -18.17 23.49 -15.55
N SER A 429 -17.54 22.55 -16.25
CA SER A 429 -16.23 22.76 -16.91
C SER A 429 -16.31 22.98 -18.43
N ASP A 430 -17.49 22.78 -19.05
CA ASP A 430 -17.75 23.16 -20.45
C ASP A 430 -18.63 24.44 -20.55
N ASP A 431 -19.39 24.81 -19.50
CA ASP A 431 -20.34 25.94 -19.50
C ASP A 431 -19.73 27.35 -19.27
N ASP A 432 -18.43 27.49 -18.98
CA ASP A 432 -17.77 28.79 -18.74
C ASP A 432 -17.58 29.64 -20.03
N GLU A 433 -18.04 29.15 -21.20
CA GLU A 433 -17.92 29.81 -22.51
C GLU A 433 -19.17 30.63 -22.92
N PHE A 434 -20.05 31.03 -21.99
CA PHE A 434 -21.23 31.86 -22.30
C PHE A 434 -21.54 33.02 -21.33
N TYR A 435 -20.58 33.94 -21.15
CA TYR A 435 -20.81 35.28 -20.59
C TYR A 435 -20.31 36.40 -21.50
N ASP A 436 -20.87 36.50 -22.71
CA ASP A 436 -20.84 37.72 -23.52
C ASP A 436 -22.25 38.07 -24.00
N GLU A 437 -22.98 38.88 -23.22
CA GLU A 437 -24.11 39.64 -23.72
C GLU A 437 -24.05 41.08 -23.16
N SER A 438 -23.95 42.01 -24.09
CA SER A 438 -23.58 43.43 -23.98
C SER A 438 -24.48 44.33 -23.10
N GLU A 439 -23.96 45.52 -22.80
CA GLU A 439 -24.60 46.59 -22.00
C GLU A 439 -25.94 47.13 -22.56
N ASP A 440 -26.71 47.78 -21.67
CA ASP A 440 -27.81 48.75 -21.87
C ASP A 440 -29.17 48.32 -22.50
N GLU A 441 -30.23 48.30 -21.66
CA GLU A 441 -31.28 49.37 -21.68
C GLU A 441 -32.24 49.36 -20.46
N TRP A 442 -32.68 50.55 -20.02
CA TRP A 442 -33.81 50.89 -19.13
C TRP A 442 -34.54 52.10 -19.80
N PRO A 443 -35.85 52.45 -19.59
CA PRO A 443 -36.74 52.21 -18.43
C PRO A 443 -38.19 51.79 -18.90
N GLU A 444 -39.39 52.12 -18.35
CA GLU A 444 -39.86 52.93 -17.22
C GLU A 444 -41.24 52.49 -16.66
N ALA A 445 -41.34 52.34 -15.32
CA ALA A 445 -42.48 52.73 -14.47
C ALA A 445 -43.92 52.15 -14.76
N PRO A 446 -45.03 52.68 -14.17
CA PRO A 446 -45.47 52.13 -12.87
C PRO A 446 -46.99 51.88 -12.69
N SER A 447 -47.36 51.13 -11.63
CA SER A 447 -48.32 51.56 -10.56
C SER A 447 -49.19 50.44 -9.97
N VAL A 448 -49.28 50.42 -8.63
CA VAL A 448 -50.46 49.98 -7.84
C VAL A 448 -50.50 50.84 -6.58
N SER A 449 -51.67 51.31 -6.13
CA SER A 449 -51.78 52.08 -4.88
C SER A 449 -53.12 51.92 -4.16
N VAL A 450 -53.03 51.80 -2.83
CA VAL A 450 -54.10 51.90 -1.81
C VAL A 450 -55.08 50.71 -1.68
N LEU A 451 -55.43 50.44 -0.40
CA LEU A 451 -56.41 49.50 0.17
C LEU A 451 -55.87 48.11 0.61
N THR A 452 -55.96 47.68 1.89
CA THR A 452 -56.19 48.41 3.16
C THR A 452 -55.80 47.54 4.38
N ALA A 453 -55.44 48.19 5.50
CA ALA A 453 -55.52 47.71 6.90
C ALA A 453 -54.63 46.53 7.43
N ARG A 454 -54.17 46.75 8.67
CA ARG A 454 -53.60 45.80 9.67
C ARG A 454 -54.76 45.23 10.56
N PRO A 455 -54.55 44.35 11.58
CA PRO A 455 -53.31 43.75 12.11
C PRO A 455 -53.29 42.22 12.37
N VAL A 456 -52.06 41.73 12.59
CA VAL A 456 -51.57 40.80 13.64
C VAL A 456 -52.59 40.21 14.64
N ASP A 457 -52.50 38.90 14.91
CA ASP A 457 -52.35 38.36 16.29
C ASP A 457 -51.80 36.91 16.34
N HIS A 458 -51.32 36.51 17.52
CA HIS A 458 -50.62 35.24 17.82
C HIS A 458 -51.54 34.25 18.55
N GLU A 459 -51.41 32.94 18.27
CA GLU A 459 -51.46 31.76 19.18
C GLU A 459 -51.52 30.49 18.29
N SER A 460 -50.67 29.46 18.39
CA SER A 460 -50.33 28.54 19.50
C SER A 460 -51.41 27.47 19.78
N GLY A 461 -51.02 26.19 19.90
CA GLY A 461 -51.84 25.18 20.60
C GLY A 461 -51.95 23.77 19.98
N SER A 462 -51.35 22.81 20.69
CA SER A 462 -51.81 21.41 20.93
C SER A 462 -52.05 20.42 19.77
N GLU A 463 -51.37 19.28 19.92
CA GLU A 463 -51.63 17.99 19.26
C GLU A 463 -52.95 17.34 19.70
N THR A 464 -53.66 16.69 18.77
CA THR A 464 -54.48 15.46 18.99
C THR A 464 -54.65 14.76 17.61
N GLY A 465 -54.94 13.46 17.50
CA GLY A 465 -55.09 12.47 18.57
C GLY A 465 -55.73 11.12 18.16
N ILE A 466 -55.16 10.42 17.16
CA ILE A 466 -55.28 8.94 16.96
C ILE A 466 -56.64 8.38 16.44
N GLN A 467 -56.57 7.35 15.56
CA GLN A 467 -57.64 6.43 15.10
C GLN A 467 -58.78 7.03 14.22
N THR A 468 -59.43 6.31 13.28
CA THR A 468 -59.29 4.91 12.80
C THR A 468 -59.61 4.75 11.29
N SER A 469 -59.21 3.60 10.73
CA SER A 469 -59.50 3.07 9.39
C SER A 469 -60.97 2.98 8.96
N VAL A 470 -61.26 3.10 7.65
CA VAL A 470 -61.73 2.01 6.72
C VAL A 470 -62.14 2.60 5.35
N LYS A 471 -61.62 2.02 4.25
CA LYS A 471 -62.15 1.87 2.85
C LYS A 471 -62.97 3.02 2.20
N ASP A 472 -62.83 3.32 0.89
CA ASP A 472 -63.09 2.37 -0.21
C ASP A 472 -62.53 2.80 -1.59
N ILE A 473 -62.48 1.81 -2.50
CA ILE A 473 -62.60 1.84 -3.99
C ILE A 473 -61.76 2.87 -4.80
N PHE A 474 -60.87 2.34 -5.67
CA PHE A 474 -60.80 2.68 -7.11
C PHE A 474 -60.33 1.44 -7.91
N ASP A 475 -60.54 1.41 -9.24
CA ASP A 475 -60.76 0.17 -10.00
C ASP A 475 -60.14 0.17 -11.42
N THR A 476 -59.96 -1.05 -11.99
CA THR A 476 -59.62 -1.36 -13.40
C THR A 476 -58.14 -1.09 -13.84
N PRO A 477 -57.67 -1.50 -15.05
CA PRO A 477 -56.79 -2.68 -15.10
C PRO A 477 -55.55 -2.60 -16.05
N VAL A 478 -54.77 -3.68 -16.08
CA VAL A 478 -53.58 -3.87 -16.94
C VAL A 478 -53.96 -4.24 -18.39
N PRO A 479 -53.30 -3.65 -19.41
CA PRO A 479 -53.16 -4.24 -20.73
C PRO A 479 -51.72 -4.71 -21.00
N ASN A 480 -51.57 -5.91 -21.59
CA ASN A 480 -50.28 -6.47 -22.00
C ASN A 480 -50.36 -6.82 -23.49
N PHE A 481 -49.47 -6.28 -24.34
CA PHE A 481 -49.48 -6.61 -25.77
C PHE A 481 -48.10 -6.57 -26.45
N MET A 482 -47.67 -7.73 -26.92
CA MET A 482 -46.47 -7.95 -27.74
C MET A 482 -46.92 -8.42 -29.13
N LYS A 483 -46.62 -7.70 -30.23
CA LYS A 483 -46.76 -8.22 -31.61
C LYS A 483 -46.01 -7.41 -32.70
N LEU A 484 -45.10 -8.08 -33.43
CA LEU A 484 -44.71 -7.88 -34.85
C LEU A 484 -43.93 -6.56 -35.22
N LEU A 485 -42.96 -6.51 -36.16
CA LEU A 485 -42.27 -7.52 -37.00
C LEU A 485 -40.87 -7.05 -37.49
N ARG A 486 -39.98 -8.03 -37.77
CA ARG A 486 -38.90 -8.07 -38.80
C ARG A 486 -37.69 -7.11 -38.71
N GLY A 487 -36.56 -7.69 -38.26
CA GLY A 487 -35.19 -7.45 -38.74
C GLY A 487 -34.42 -8.78 -38.74
N SER A 488 -33.50 -9.04 -39.67
CA SER A 488 -33.06 -10.41 -40.00
C SER A 488 -31.58 -10.76 -39.74
N SER A 489 -31.39 -11.76 -38.88
CA SER A 489 -30.36 -12.84 -38.98
C SER A 489 -28.89 -12.51 -39.29
N LYS A 490 -28.04 -12.61 -38.26
CA LYS A 490 -26.71 -13.26 -38.30
C LYS A 490 -26.17 -13.37 -36.85
N LEU A 491 -26.12 -14.59 -36.30
CA LEU A 491 -25.29 -15.04 -35.14
C LEU A 491 -25.78 -16.41 -34.61
N ARG A 492 -25.62 -17.46 -35.43
CA ARG A 492 -25.67 -18.87 -35.00
C ARG A 492 -24.64 -19.64 -35.82
N ASN A 493 -23.42 -19.78 -35.30
CA ASN A 493 -22.37 -20.75 -35.66
C ASN A 493 -21.03 -20.32 -34.99
N ILE A 494 -20.97 -20.42 -33.66
CA ILE A 494 -19.73 -20.24 -32.87
C ILE A 494 -19.67 -21.29 -31.74
N HIS A 495 -20.81 -21.65 -31.17
CA HIS A 495 -20.92 -22.53 -30.00
C HIS A 495 -20.59 -24.03 -30.22
N ALA A 496 -19.99 -24.39 -31.36
CA ALA A 496 -19.72 -25.77 -31.78
C ALA A 496 -18.21 -26.11 -31.92
N GLU A 497 -17.30 -25.12 -31.97
CA GLU A 497 -15.86 -25.37 -32.17
C GLU A 497 -15.06 -25.44 -30.85
N VAL A 498 -15.60 -24.96 -29.74
CA VAL A 498 -14.89 -24.93 -28.45
C VAL A 498 -14.74 -26.34 -27.84
N THR A 499 -15.68 -27.25 -28.12
CA THR A 499 -15.72 -28.59 -27.49
C THR A 499 -14.66 -29.56 -28.03
N SER A 500 -14.29 -29.45 -29.32
CA SER A 500 -13.33 -30.38 -29.96
C SER A 500 -11.87 -30.12 -29.55
N VAL A 501 -11.52 -28.88 -29.20
CA VAL A 501 -10.15 -28.48 -28.81
C VAL A 501 -9.75 -29.05 -27.44
N ILE A 502 -10.73 -29.35 -26.58
CA ILE A 502 -10.49 -29.89 -25.23
C ILE A 502 -10.12 -31.39 -25.30
N GLU A 503 -10.82 -32.18 -26.11
CA GLU A 503 -10.55 -33.63 -26.23
C GLU A 503 -9.21 -33.95 -26.92
N MET A 504 -8.80 -33.15 -27.91
CA MET A 504 -7.51 -33.36 -28.60
C MET A 504 -6.29 -33.11 -27.71
N ASN A 505 -6.41 -32.29 -26.66
CA ASN A 505 -5.29 -31.96 -25.76
C ASN A 505 -5.08 -32.99 -24.64
N LEU A 506 -6.12 -33.74 -24.23
CA LEU A 506 -5.97 -34.78 -23.21
C LEU A 506 -5.15 -35.97 -23.73
N SER A 507 -5.35 -36.35 -24.99
CA SER A 507 -4.71 -37.52 -25.61
C SER A 507 -3.20 -37.36 -25.88
N ARG A 508 -2.63 -36.15 -25.73
CA ARG A 508 -1.19 -35.89 -25.93
C ARG A 508 -0.35 -35.92 -24.65
N LYS A 509 -0.95 -36.18 -23.48
CA LYS A 509 -0.26 -36.18 -22.17
C LYS A 509 0.00 -37.55 -21.55
N LEU A 510 -0.16 -38.64 -22.32
CA LEU A 510 0.01 -40.03 -21.87
C LEU A 510 1.02 -40.85 -22.70
N GLN A 511 1.87 -40.18 -23.49
CA GLN A 511 3.02 -40.81 -24.17
C GLN A 511 4.24 -39.87 -24.16
N PHE A 512 4.92 -39.79 -23.02
CA PHE A 512 6.39 -39.65 -22.88
C PHE A 512 6.80 -40.05 -21.45
#